data_AF-A0A166JTY7-F1
#
_entry.id   AF-A0A166JTY7-F1
#
_cell.length_a   1.000
_cell.length_b   1.000
_cell.length_c   1.000
_cell.angle_alpha   90.00
_cell.angle_beta   90.00
_cell.angle_gamma   90.00
#
_symmetry.space_group_name_H-M   'P 1'
#
loop_
_entity.id
_entity.type
_entity.pdbx_description
1 polymer ?
#
loop_
_entity_poly.entity_id
_entity_poly.type
_entity_poly.pdbx_seq_one_letter_code
_entity_poly.pdbx_strand_id
1 'polypeptide(L)'
;MEKHSRKNLLQISEKFSSISGTFEDNIDNVLPQSKTIDMAFIDAIHTKEFVMSQLEIVLAKCSNKAIIILDDINFSDSMNECWAEISVDGRFSCSVELGKRVGILEVA
;
A
#
# COMPACT_ATOMS: atom_id res chain seq x y z
N MET A 1 -9.66 17.16 8.62
CA MET A 1 -10.12 15.97 7.88
C MET A 1 -10.28 14.74 8.79
N GLU A 2 -9.32 14.45 9.67
CA GLU A 2 -9.32 13.30 10.59
C GLU A 2 -10.64 13.05 11.35
N LYS A 3 -11.25 14.09 11.94
CA LYS A 3 -12.53 13.96 12.68
C LYS A 3 -13.66 13.39 11.82
N HIS A 4 -13.70 13.72 10.53
CA HIS A 4 -14.73 13.23 9.61
C HIS A 4 -14.45 11.79 9.18
N SER A 5 -13.21 11.46 8.80
CA SER A 5 -12.81 10.11 8.41
C SER A 5 -13.06 9.10 9.54
N ARG A 6 -12.68 9.44 10.77
CA ARG A 6 -12.92 8.59 11.95
C ARG A 6 -14.40 8.38 12.22
N LYS A 7 -15.21 9.44 12.12
CA LYS A 7 -16.67 9.35 12.30
C LYS A 7 -17.29 8.39 11.27
N ASN A 8 -16.85 8.45 10.02
CA ASN A 8 -17.36 7.59 8.96
C ASN A 8 -16.96 6.12 9.19
N LEU A 9 -15.71 5.84 9.56
CA LEU A 9 -15.26 4.47 9.86
C LEU A 9 -16.02 3.85 11.04
N LEU A 10 -16.32 4.63 12.08
CA LEU A 10 -17.13 4.18 13.23
C LEU A 10 -18.56 3.77 12.86
N GLN A 11 -19.09 4.25 11.72
CA GLN A 11 -20.40 3.80 11.24
C GLN A 11 -20.36 2.38 10.66
N ILE A 12 -19.17 1.87 10.33
CA ILE A 12 -18.96 0.54 9.75
C ILE A 12 -18.47 -0.44 10.83
N SER A 13 -17.44 -0.06 11.59
CA SER A 13 -16.87 -0.91 12.63
C SER A 13 -16.01 -0.10 13.61
N GLU A 14 -15.82 -0.64 14.83
CA GLU A 14 -14.84 -0.13 15.79
C GLU A 14 -13.46 -0.78 15.62
N LYS A 15 -13.34 -1.83 14.78
CA LYS A 15 -12.10 -2.59 14.57
C LYS A 15 -11.16 -1.88 13.59
N PHE A 16 -10.70 -0.68 13.96
CA PHE A 16 -9.72 0.05 13.18
C PHE A 16 -8.81 0.91 14.05
N SER A 17 -7.64 1.23 13.52
CA SER A 17 -6.76 2.27 14.03
C SER A 17 -6.53 3.28 12.91
N SER A 18 -6.72 4.57 13.22
CA SER A 18 -6.50 5.66 12.29
C SER A 18 -5.35 6.50 12.83
N ILE A 19 -4.36 6.77 12.00
CA ILE A 19 -3.18 7.54 12.37
C ILE A 19 -3.15 8.82 11.55
N SER A 20 -2.87 9.93 12.23
CA SER A 20 -2.78 11.26 11.62
C SER A 20 -1.31 11.59 11.42
N GLY A 21 -0.87 11.65 10.17
CA GLY A 21 0.53 11.85 9.80
C GLY A 21 0.89 11.10 8.53
N THR A 22 2.16 11.19 8.16
CA THR A 22 2.73 10.44 7.03
C THR A 22 2.92 8.97 7.41
N PHE A 23 2.99 8.09 6.42
CA PHE A 23 3.21 6.66 6.66
C PHE A 23 4.63 6.42 7.19
N GLU A 24 5.58 7.14 6.61
CA GLU A 24 7.01 7.14 6.88
C GLU A 24 7.32 7.45 8.35
N ASP A 25 6.69 8.49 8.90
CA ASP A 25 6.96 8.93 10.28
C ASP A 25 6.28 8.04 11.33
N ASN A 26 5.30 7.24 10.93
CA ASN A 26 4.41 6.57 11.88
C ASN A 26 4.52 5.05 11.89
N ILE A 27 4.93 4.39 10.80
CA ILE A 27 4.86 2.93 10.67
C ILE A 27 5.48 2.18 11.85
N ASP A 28 6.63 2.62 12.36
CA ASP A 28 7.32 1.99 13.50
C ASP A 28 6.58 2.18 14.83
N ASN A 29 5.79 3.24 14.95
CA ASN A 29 4.97 3.52 16.13
C ASN A 29 3.66 2.71 16.14
N VAL A 30 3.10 2.43 14.96
CA VAL A 30 1.80 1.72 14.84
C VAL A 30 1.95 0.22 14.70
N LEU A 31 3.00 -0.23 14.03
CA LEU A 31 3.23 -1.63 13.75
C LEU A 31 4.47 -2.10 14.51
N PRO A 32 4.29 -2.67 15.72
CA PRO A 32 5.42 -3.20 16.49
C PRO A 32 6.09 -4.33 15.72
N GLN A 33 7.39 -4.55 15.95
CA GLN A 33 8.18 -5.59 15.26
C GLN A 33 7.59 -7.01 15.35
N SER A 34 6.74 -7.28 16.34
CA SER A 34 6.07 -8.58 16.49
C SER A 34 4.88 -8.78 15.56
N LYS A 35 4.50 -7.77 14.76
CA LYS A 35 3.39 -7.83 13.81
C LYS A 35 3.88 -7.58 12.40
N THR A 36 3.22 -8.26 11.46
CA THR A 36 3.44 -8.10 10.03
C THR A 36 2.18 -7.63 9.33
N ILE A 37 2.37 -7.05 8.14
CA ILE A 37 1.29 -6.71 7.23
C ILE A 37 0.97 -7.93 6.36
N ASP A 38 -0.24 -8.46 6.46
CA ASP A 38 -0.71 -9.54 5.57
C ASP A 38 -1.36 -9.01 4.29
N MET A 39 -1.87 -7.77 4.33
CA MET A 39 -2.41 -7.07 3.18
C MET A 39 -2.19 -5.57 3.30
N ALA A 40 -1.70 -4.93 2.23
CA ALA A 40 -1.54 -3.49 2.11
C ALA A 40 -2.34 -2.94 0.92
N PHE A 41 -2.96 -1.78 1.11
CA PHE A 41 -3.57 -1.00 0.03
C PHE A 41 -2.89 0.36 -0.01
N ILE A 42 -2.19 0.67 -1.10
CA ILE A 42 -1.40 1.88 -1.29
C ILE A 42 -2.14 2.79 -2.27
N ASP A 43 -2.61 3.92 -1.73
CA ASP A 43 -3.29 5.01 -2.44
C ASP A 43 -2.53 6.32 -2.16
N ALA A 44 -1.25 6.30 -2.53
CA ALA A 44 -0.29 7.36 -2.23
C ALA A 44 -0.46 8.58 -3.16
N ILE A 45 0.48 9.52 -3.10
CA ILE A 45 0.62 10.52 -4.16
C ILE A 45 1.03 9.77 -5.43
N HIS A 46 0.15 9.69 -6.43
CA HIS A 46 0.27 8.89 -7.67
C HIS A 46 1.43 9.29 -8.59
N THR A 47 2.64 9.10 -8.07
CA THR A 47 3.93 9.30 -8.70
C THR A 47 4.81 8.12 -8.30
N LYS A 48 5.70 7.72 -9.21
CA LYS A 48 6.60 6.60 -8.99
C LYS A 48 7.39 6.71 -7.69
N GLU A 49 7.95 7.90 -7.40
CA GLU A 49 8.78 8.14 -6.23
C GLU A 49 8.06 7.81 -4.91
N PHE A 50 6.86 8.34 -4.71
CA PHE A 50 6.10 8.14 -3.47
C PHE A 50 5.55 6.71 -3.36
N VAL A 51 5.06 6.13 -4.47
CA VAL A 51 4.55 4.75 -4.47
C VAL A 51 5.66 3.76 -4.17
N MET A 52 6.84 3.90 -4.80
CA MET A 52 7.99 3.04 -4.53
C MET A 52 8.47 3.20 -3.07
N SER A 53 8.55 4.42 -2.56
CA SER A 53 8.93 4.67 -1.16
C SER A 53 7.99 3.95 -0.18
N GLN A 54 6.68 4.03 -0.38
CA GLN A 54 5.72 3.32 0.48
C GLN A 54 5.74 1.81 0.29
N LEU A 55 5.96 1.34 -0.95
CA LEU A 55 6.12 -0.08 -1.24
C LEU A 55 7.30 -0.68 -0.48
N GLU A 56 8.46 -0.02 -0.46
CA GLU A 56 9.63 -0.49 0.29
C GLU A 56 9.36 -0.57 1.80
N ILE A 57 8.63 0.40 2.37
CA ILE A 57 8.23 0.37 3.79
C ILE A 57 7.31 -0.82 4.06
N VAL A 58 6.33 -1.08 3.18
CA VAL A 58 5.43 -2.24 3.32
C VAL A 58 6.23 -3.53 3.22
N LEU A 59 7.12 -3.68 2.23
CA LEU A 59 7.93 -4.87 2.04
C LEU A 59 8.84 -5.18 3.24
N ALA A 60 9.36 -4.15 3.91
CA ALA A 60 10.17 -4.32 5.11
C ALA A 60 9.37 -4.82 6.33
N LYS A 61 8.03 -4.78 6.27
CA LYS A 61 7.12 -5.04 7.40
C LYS A 61 6.06 -6.10 7.10
N CYS A 62 6.00 -6.62 5.88
CA CYS A 62 4.96 -7.57 5.47
C CYS A 62 5.36 -9.01 5.80
N SER A 63 4.36 -9.90 5.84
CA SER A 63 4.60 -11.33 5.92
C SER A 63 5.04 -11.87 4.56
N ASN A 64 5.71 -13.02 4.55
CA ASN A 64 5.90 -13.79 3.32
C ASN A 64 4.49 -14.19 2.84
N LYS A 65 4.17 -13.95 1.57
CA LYS A 65 2.81 -14.07 0.98
C LYS A 65 1.82 -12.94 1.30
N ALA A 66 2.29 -11.80 1.78
CA ALA A 66 1.43 -10.63 1.88
C ALA A 66 0.90 -10.22 0.49
N ILE A 67 -0.32 -9.67 0.48
CA ILE A 67 -0.93 -9.11 -0.73
C ILE A 67 -0.79 -7.58 -0.71
N ILE A 68 -0.17 -7.01 -1.73
CA ILE A 68 -0.04 -5.56 -1.88
C ILE A 68 -0.92 -5.12 -3.05
N ILE A 69 -1.75 -4.11 -2.82
CA ILE A 69 -2.67 -3.54 -3.79
C ILE A 69 -2.26 -2.08 -4.02
N LEU A 70 -2.11 -1.69 -5.28
CA LEU A 70 -1.81 -0.33 -5.71
C LEU A 70 -3.02 0.22 -6.46
N ASP A 71 -3.58 1.36 -6.02
CA ASP A 71 -4.62 2.05 -6.79
C ASP A 71 -4.02 2.94 -7.88
N ASP A 72 -4.81 3.19 -8.91
CA ASP A 72 -4.54 4.18 -9.95
C ASP A 72 -3.18 4.02 -10.66
N ILE A 73 -2.82 2.76 -10.99
CA ILE A 73 -1.57 2.41 -11.68
C ILE A 73 -1.45 3.00 -13.09
N ASN A 74 -2.55 3.46 -13.69
CA ASN A 74 -2.59 4.11 -15.01
C ASN A 74 -2.81 5.64 -14.96
N PHE A 75 -2.76 6.24 -13.78
CA PHE A 75 -3.12 7.65 -13.57
C PHE A 75 -2.27 8.64 -14.38
N SER A 76 -1.00 8.32 -14.59
CA SER A 76 -0.03 9.17 -15.29
C SER A 76 1.07 8.34 -15.94
N ASP A 77 1.87 8.96 -16.82
CA ASP A 77 3.07 8.30 -17.38
C ASP A 77 4.02 7.82 -16.28
N SER A 78 4.17 8.61 -15.20
CA SER A 78 4.96 8.20 -14.03
C SER A 78 4.41 6.93 -13.37
N MET A 79 3.08 6.79 -13.24
CA MET A 79 2.47 5.59 -12.68
C MET A 79 2.53 4.40 -13.63
N ASN A 80 2.38 4.62 -14.94
CA ASN A 80 2.57 3.57 -15.94
C ASN A 80 4.00 3.01 -15.88
N GLU A 81 5.02 3.88 -15.77
CA GLU A 81 6.41 3.48 -15.56
C GLU A 81 6.62 2.75 -14.23
N CYS A 82 6.00 3.24 -13.15
CA CYS A 82 6.03 2.62 -11.83
C CYS A 82 5.50 1.19 -11.89
N TRP A 83 4.32 0.98 -12.47
CA TRP A 83 3.71 -0.33 -12.58
C TRP A 83 4.48 -1.27 -13.53
N ALA A 84 5.00 -0.75 -14.63
CA ALA A 84 5.83 -1.54 -15.54
C ALA A 84 7.08 -2.11 -14.85
N GLU A 85 7.66 -1.36 -13.90
CA GLU A 85 8.78 -1.83 -13.08
C GLU A 85 8.34 -2.83 -12.01
N ILE A 86 7.31 -2.49 -11.23
CA ILE A 86 6.84 -3.32 -10.11
C ILE A 86 6.28 -4.67 -10.58
N SER A 87 5.55 -4.70 -11.70
CA SER A 87 4.87 -5.91 -12.19
C SER A 87 5.83 -7.03 -12.62
N VAL A 88 7.11 -6.71 -12.86
CA VAL A 88 8.14 -7.68 -13.24
C VAL A 88 9.23 -7.85 -12.17
N ASP A 89 9.05 -7.24 -11.00
CA ASP A 89 9.99 -7.33 -9.89
C ASP A 89 9.99 -8.75 -9.28
N GLY A 90 11.17 -9.36 -9.22
CA GLY A 90 11.35 -10.74 -8.74
C GLY A 90 11.09 -10.95 -7.24
N ARG A 91 10.83 -9.89 -6.47
CA ARG A 91 10.36 -9.98 -5.08
C ARG A 91 8.91 -10.45 -4.98
N PHE A 92 8.14 -10.38 -6.07
CA PHE A 92 6.76 -10.84 -6.14
C PHE A 92 6.68 -12.19 -6.85
N SER A 93 5.89 -13.09 -6.28
CA SER A 93 5.58 -14.39 -6.89
C SER A 93 4.53 -14.26 -8.01
N CYS A 94 3.69 -13.23 -7.93
CA CYS A 94 2.64 -12.95 -8.89
C CYS A 94 2.34 -11.45 -8.93
N SER A 95 2.06 -10.94 -10.14
CA SER A 95 1.51 -9.61 -10.38
C SER A 95 0.26 -9.73 -11.25
N VAL A 96 -0.79 -9.02 -10.88
CA VAL A 96 -2.08 -8.99 -11.59
C VAL A 96 -2.50 -7.56 -11.81
N GLU A 97 -2.87 -7.26 -13.06
CA GLU A 97 -3.50 -5.99 -13.42
C GLU A 97 -5.01 -6.19 -13.55
N LEU A 98 -5.79 -5.36 -12.86
CA LEU A 98 -7.24 -5.34 -12.94
C LEU A 98 -7.72 -4.06 -13.62
N GLY A 99 -8.29 -4.21 -14.82
CA GLY A 99 -8.93 -3.11 -15.55
C GLY A 99 -7.99 -1.94 -15.85
N LYS A 100 -6.67 -2.19 -15.94
CA LYS A 100 -5.60 -1.18 -16.05
C LYS A 100 -5.51 -0.20 -14.89
N ARG A 101 -6.31 -0.33 -13.84
CA ARG A 101 -6.41 0.66 -12.76
C ARG A 101 -5.76 0.17 -11.48
N VAL A 102 -5.96 -1.10 -11.13
CA VAL A 102 -5.50 -1.67 -9.87
C VAL A 102 -4.43 -2.72 -10.12
N GLY A 103 -3.29 -2.56 -9.46
CA GLY A 103 -2.21 -3.54 -9.44
C GLY A 103 -2.31 -4.38 -8.17
N ILE A 104 -2.18 -5.70 -8.29
CA ILE A 104 -2.19 -6.64 -7.16
C ILE A 104 -0.91 -7.47 -7.23
N LEU A 105 -0.22 -7.59 -6.10
CA LEU A 105 1.07 -8.26 -5.98
C LEU A 105 1.03 -9.26 -4.82
N GLU A 106 1.53 -10.47 -5.05
CA GLU A 106 1.76 -11.46 -3.99
C GLU A 106 3.26 -11.53 -3.69
N VAL A 107 3.65 -11.22 -2.46
CA VAL A 107 5.06 -11.28 -2.02
C VAL A 107 5.55 -12.73 -1.98
N ALA A 108 6.74 -12.98 -2.52
CA ALA A 108 7.34 -14.32 -2.60
C ALA A 108 7.79 -14.88 -1.23
#